data_AF-A0A4Q3TIZ4-F1
#
_entry.id   AF-A0A4Q3TIZ4-F1
#
_cell.length_a   1.000
_cell.length_b   1.000
_cell.length_c   1.000
_cell.angle_alpha   90.00
_cell.angle_beta   90.00
_cell.angle_gamma   90.00
#
_symmetry.space_group_name_H-M   'P 1'
#
loop_
_entity.id
_entity.type
_entity.pdbx_description
1 polymer ?
#
loop_
_entity_poly.entity_id
_entity_poly.type
_entity_poly.pdbx_seq_one_letter_code
_entity_poly.pdbx_strand_id
1 'polypeptide(L)' 'MTDAERIDALLDLVDSNRASGSDRGPELVILGLAEKLPKVGFRPTRAGWALLGDKGRAFRAD' A
#
# COMPACT_ATOMS: atom_id res chain seq x y z
N MET A 1 -1.59 -2.70 -12.74
CA MET A 1 -2.12 -2.59 -11.38
C MET A 1 -3.40 -1.76 -11.37
N THR A 2 -4.52 -2.43 -11.11
CA THR A 2 -5.80 -1.85 -10.74
C THR A 2 -5.73 -1.28 -9.31
N ASP A 3 -6.74 -0.51 -8.90
CA ASP A 3 -6.80 0.01 -7.53
C ASP A 3 -6.89 -1.08 -6.47
N ALA A 4 -7.62 -2.17 -6.73
CA ALA A 4 -7.67 -3.32 -5.83
C ALA A 4 -6.28 -3.95 -5.66
N GLU A 5 -5.54 -4.14 -6.75
CA GLU A 5 -4.18 -4.68 -6.72
C GLU A 5 -3.19 -3.75 -6.01
N ARG A 6 -3.38 -2.42 -6.11
CA ARG A 6 -2.59 -1.42 -5.38
C ARG A 6 -2.84 -1.49 -3.88
N ILE A 7 -4.10 -1.65 -3.48
CA ILE A 7 -4.50 -1.77 -2.08
C ILE A 7 -3.95 -3.05 -1.48
N ASP A 8 -4.12 -4.20 -2.15
CA ASP A 8 -3.57 -5.47 -1.67
C ASP A 8 -2.04 -5.40 -1.54
N ALA A 9 -1.35 -4.85 -2.53
CA ALA A 9 0.10 -4.68 -2.47
C ALA A 9 0.54 -3.74 -1.32
N LEU A 10 -0.22 -2.67 -1.05
CA LEU A 10 0.05 -1.78 0.08
C LEU A 10 -0.23 -2.46 1.43
N LEU A 11 -1.25 -3.31 1.51
CA LEU A 11 -1.56 -4.11 2.69
C LEU A 11 -0.45 -5.12 2.98
N ASP A 12 0.08 -5.78 1.96
CA ASP A 12 1.20 -6.72 2.10
C ASP A 12 2.48 -6.03 2.62
N LEU A 13 2.62 -4.71 2.46
CA LEU A 13 3.75 -3.93 3.02
C LEU A 13 3.58 -3.58 4.51
N VAL A 14 2.36 -3.38 4.98
CA VAL A 14 2.08 -2.82 6.33
C VAL A 14 1.53 -3.84 7.31
N ASP A 15 0.90 -4.91 6.82
CA ASP A 15 0.35 -5.99 7.62
C ASP A 15 1.30 -7.18 7.61
N SER A 16 2.10 -7.29 8.67
CA SER A 16 3.04 -8.40 8.87
C SER A 16 2.36 -9.76 9.06
N ASN A 17 1.05 -9.79 9.34
CA ASN A 17 0.29 -11.04 9.47
C ASN A 17 -0.30 -11.50 8.12
N ARG A 18 -0.24 -10.68 7.08
CA ARG A 18 -0.59 -11.12 5.72
C ARG A 18 0.51 -12.01 5.18
N ALA A 19 0.10 -13.14 4.57
CA ALA A 19 1.00 -13.92 3.76
C ALA A 19 1.51 -13.02 2.63
N SER A 20 2.81 -12.77 2.61
CA SER A 20 3.44 -11.91 1.62
C SER A 20 3.13 -12.45 0.22
N GLY A 21 2.28 -11.73 -0.53
CA GLY A 21 2.17 -11.93 -1.96
C GLY A 21 3.51 -11.64 -2.65
N SER A 22 3.56 -11.81 -3.97
CA SER A 22 4.73 -11.40 -4.76
C SER A 22 5.17 -9.97 -4.37
N ASP A 23 6.48 -9.74 -4.20
CA ASP A 23 7.03 -8.44 -3.80
C ASP A 23 6.74 -7.37 -4.87
N ARG A 24 5.65 -6.62 -4.68
CA ARG A 24 5.21 -5.51 -5.55
C ARG A 24 5.74 -4.16 -5.09
N GLY A 25 6.66 -4.13 -4.13
CA GLY A 25 7.29 -2.90 -3.64
C GLY A 25 7.86 -2.00 -4.75
N PRO A 26 8.59 -2.53 -5.75
CA PRO A 26 9.09 -1.74 -6.87
C PRO A 26 8.00 -1.05 -7.70
N GLU A 27 6.87 -1.75 -7.93
CA GLU A 27 5.74 -1.23 -8.70
C GLU A 27 5.04 -0.08 -7.96
N LEU A 28 4.91 -0.21 -6.63
CA LEU A 28 4.36 0.84 -5.78
C LEU A 28 5.25 2.08 -5.73
N VAL A 29 6.58 1.94 -5.85
CA VAL A 29 7.51 3.07 -5.96
C VAL A 29 7.30 3.82 -7.28
N ILE A 30 7.15 3.12 -8.40
CA ILE A 30 6.88 3.74 -9.71
C ILE A 30 5.57 4.53 -9.68
N LEU A 31 4.56 4.02 -8.97
CA LEU A 31 3.26 4.68 -8.81
C LEU A 31 3.27 5.83 -7.78
N GLY A 32 4.40 6.09 -7.10
CA GLY A 32 4.49 7.09 -6.03
C GLY A 32 3.72 6.74 -4.76
N LEU A 33 3.28 5.47 -4.62
CA LEU A 33 2.49 4.97 -3.50
C LEU A 33 3.37 4.38 -2.39
N ALA A 34 4.60 3.99 -2.70
CA ALA A 34 5.59 3.57 -1.73
C ALA A 34 6.95 4.25 -1.99
N GLU A 35 7.83 4.20 -1.00
CA GLU A 35 9.22 4.58 -1.14
C GLU A 35 10.13 3.47 -0.60
N LYS A 36 11.30 3.30 -1.22
CA LYS A 36 12.28 2.30 -0.83
C LYS A 36 13.16 2.85 0.29
N LEU A 37 13.20 2.13 1.40
CA LEU A 37 14.08 2.38 2.54
C LEU A 37 15.30 1.43 2.48
N PRO A 38 16.54 1.92 2.63
CA PRO A 38 17.75 1.12 2.44
C PRO A 38 17.88 -0.14 3.30
N LYS A 39 17.20 -0.19 4.46
CA LYS A 39 17.32 -1.30 5.44
C LYS A 39 15.98 -1.94 5.84
N VAL A 40 14.86 -1.33 5.47
CA VAL A 40 13.52 -1.69 5.96
C VAL A 40 12.64 -2.21 4.81
N GLY A 41 13.11 -2.16 3.57
CA GLY A 41 12.35 -2.59 2.39
C GLY A 41 11.55 -1.42 1.82
N PHE A 42 10.23 -1.54 1.78
CA PHE A 42 9.34 -0.50 1.23
C PHE A 42 8.36 -0.03 2.30
N ARG A 43 8.03 1.25 2.28
CA ARG A 43 6.92 1.80 3.09
C ARG A 43 5.98 2.63 2.24
N PRO A 44 4.69 2.71 2.59
CA PRO A 44 3.78 3.60 1.89
C PRO A 44 4.18 5.08 2.04
N THR A 45 4.02 5.84 0.96
CA THR A 45 4.06 7.30 1.00
C THR A 45 2.76 7.86 1.59
N ARG A 46 2.66 9.18 1.75
CA ARG A 46 1.40 9.84 2.14
C ARG A 46 0.24 9.50 1.18
N ALA A 47 0.53 9.36 -0.12
CA ALA A 47 -0.47 8.96 -1.11
C ALA A 47 -0.89 7.49 -0.95
N GLY A 48 0.07 6.59 -0.66
CA GLY A 48 -0.23 5.20 -0.35
C GLY A 48 -1.10 5.05 0.90
N TRP A 49 -0.81 5.79 1.97
CA TRP A 49 -1.64 5.85 3.17
C TRP A 49 -3.04 6.43 2.90
N ALA A 50 -3.14 7.46 2.04
CA ALA A 50 -4.44 8.01 1.64
C ALA A 50 -5.27 6.97 0.88
N LEU A 51 -4.68 6.24 -0.06
CA LEU A 51 -5.37 5.17 -0.82
C LEU A 51 -5.88 4.05 0.10
N LEU A 52 -5.06 3.63 1.08
CA LEU A 52 -5.48 2.68 2.12
C LEU A 52 -6.64 3.26 2.96
N GLY A 53 -6.51 4.52 3.36
CA GLY A 53 -7.49 5.21 4.19
C GLY A 53 -8.82 5.45 3.49
N ASP A 54 -8.84 5.82 2.21
CA ASP A 54 -10.05 6.11 1.45
C ASP A 54 -10.99 4.90 1.33
N LYS A 55 -10.44 3.68 1.36
CA LYS A 55 -11.22 2.44 1.40
C LYS A 55 -11.65 2.05 2.82
N GLY A 56 -10.90 2.45 3.84
CA GLY A 56 -11.26 2.31 5.25
C GLY A 56 -12.26 3.38 5.74
N ARG A 57 -12.38 4.51 5.05
CA ARG A 57 -13.35 5.60 5.33
C ARG A 57 -14.79 5.26 4.89
N ALA A 58 -15.23 4.01 4.99
CA ALA A 58 -16.63 3.65 4.80
C ALA A 58 -17.54 4.11 5.97
N PHE A 59 -17.26 5.27 6.57
CA PHE A 59 -18.17 5.96 7.48
C PHE A 59 -18.29 7.42 7.06
N ARG A 60 -19.02 7.65 5.98
CA ARG A 60 -19.82 8.86 5.85
C ARG A 60 -21.25 8.43 6.11
N ALA A 61 -21.72 8.72 7.31
CA ALA A 61 -23.15 8.80 7.58
C ALA A 61 -23.60 10.12 6.92
N ASP A 62 -24.08 10.03 5.69
CA ASP A 62 -25.02 11.02 5.16
C ASP A 62 -26.45 10.67 5.57
#